data_AF-A0A3M2ZXC5-F1
#
_entry.id   AF-A0A3M2ZXC5-F1
#
_cell.length_a   1.000
_cell.length_b   1.000
_cell.length_c   1.000
_cell.angle_alpha   90.00
_cell.angle_beta   90.00
_cell.angle_gamma   90.00
#
_symmetry.space_group_name_H-M   'P 1'
#
loop_
_entity.id
_entity.type
_entity.pdbx_description
1 polymer ?
#
loop_
_entity_poly.entity_id
_entity_poly.type
_entity_poly.pdbx_seq_one_letter_code
_entity_poly.pdbx_strand_id
1 'polypeptide(L)'
;MFSDKPPFGFVNEQGQYVGFDTDLGKRFAKDLLGDEKKVEFVVVEPASRIPFLQSDKVDLILANMTVTPERAEAVDFTHPNLRVAVQALVPEA
;
A
#
# COMPACT_ATOMS: atom_id res chain seq x y z
N MET A 1 1.10 4.51 1.04
CA MET A 1 0.28 4.08 -0.11
C MET A 1 0.75 4.76 -1.40
N PHE A 2 0.19 4.37 -2.54
CA PHE A 2 0.36 5.09 -3.81
C PHE A 2 -0.69 6.21 -3.99
N SER A 3 -0.37 7.21 -4.81
CA SER A 3 -1.31 8.25 -5.26
C SER A 3 -1.60 8.21 -6.76
N ASP A 4 -0.93 7.33 -7.51
CA ASP A 4 -0.89 7.30 -8.99
C ASP A 4 -1.04 5.89 -9.61
N LYS A 5 -1.46 4.88 -8.82
CA LYS A 5 -1.55 3.48 -9.25
C LYS A 5 -2.99 2.94 -9.17
N PRO A 6 -3.92 3.37 -10.04
CA PRO A 6 -5.22 2.72 -10.14
C PRO A 6 -5.08 1.25 -10.59
N PRO A 7 -5.91 0.32 -10.08
CA PRO A 7 -7.00 0.51 -9.09
C PRO A 7 -6.55 0.38 -7.62
N PHE A 8 -5.24 0.30 -7.35
CA PHE A 8 -4.71 -0.03 -6.03
C PHE A 8 -4.67 1.15 -5.06
N GLY A 9 -4.08 2.28 -5.48
CA GLY A 9 -4.02 3.49 -4.68
C GLY A 9 -3.86 4.69 -5.60
N PHE A 10 -4.85 5.58 -5.60
CA PHE A 10 -4.87 6.76 -6.46
C PHE A 10 -5.71 7.88 -5.86
N VAL A 11 -5.54 9.09 -6.37
CA VAL A 11 -6.36 10.25 -6.02
C VAL A 11 -7.48 10.41 -7.05
N ASN A 12 -8.73 10.46 -6.61
CA ASN A 12 -9.89 10.69 -7.49
C ASN A 12 -10.04 12.17 -7.87
N GLU A 13 -11.02 12.50 -8.72
CA GLU A 13 -11.31 13.87 -9.15
C GLU A 13 -11.66 14.81 -7.99
N GLN A 14 -12.12 14.26 -6.86
CA GLN A 14 -12.45 15.01 -5.64
C GLN A 14 -11.23 15.22 -4.73
N GLY A 15 -10.02 14.82 -5.15
CA GLY A 15 -8.79 14.97 -4.37
C GLY A 15 -8.67 13.96 -3.22
N GLN A 16 -9.45 12.89 -3.22
CA GLN A 16 -9.47 11.89 -2.16
C GLN A 16 -8.66 10.66 -2.54
N TYR A 17 -7.88 10.14 -1.60
CA TYR A 17 -7.26 8.82 -1.74
C TYR A 17 -8.36 7.74 -1.80
N VAL A 18 -8.29 6.90 -2.83
CA VAL A 18 -9.20 5.79 -3.12
C VAL A 18 -8.44 4.59 -3.68
N GLY A 19 -9.10 3.45 -3.77
CA GLY A 19 -8.54 2.20 -4.29
C GLY A 19 -8.34 1.14 -3.21
N PHE A 20 -7.93 -0.06 -3.65
CA PHE A 20 -7.79 -1.25 -2.80
C PHE A 20 -6.97 -1.03 -1.52
N ASP A 21 -5.79 -0.41 -1.62
CA ASP A 21 -4.90 -0.15 -0.47
C ASP A 21 -5.54 0.86 0.51
N THR A 22 -6.28 1.84 -0.01
CA THR A 22 -7.02 2.82 0.79
C THR A 22 -8.13 2.15 1.61
N ASP A 23 -8.92 1.31 0.95
CA ASP A 23 -10.05 0.62 1.58
C ASP A 23 -9.56 -0.33 2.68
N LEU A 24 -8.44 -1.01 2.45
CA LEU A 24 -7.80 -1.85 3.45
C LEU A 24 -7.29 -1.02 4.65
N GLY A 25 -6.65 0.14 4.41
CA GLY A 25 -6.19 1.03 5.48
C GLY A 25 -7.34 1.57 6.34
N LYS A 26 -8.43 2.01 5.71
CA LYS A 26 -9.68 2.42 6.39
C LYS A 26 -10.26 1.29 7.22
N ARG A 27 -10.23 0.05 6.69
CA ARG A 27 -10.71 -1.12 7.43
C ARG A 27 -9.87 -1.40 8.68
N PHE A 28 -8.54 -1.32 8.58
CA PHE A 28 -7.66 -1.45 9.75
C PHE A 28 -7.96 -0.39 10.80
N ALA A 29 -8.11 0.88 10.42
CA ALA A 29 -8.44 1.95 11.37
C ALA A 29 -9.81 1.74 12.03
N LYS A 30 -10.80 1.27 11.28
CA LYS A 30 -12.11 0.91 11.83
C LYS A 30 -12.02 -0.20 12.87
N ASP A 31 -11.30 -1.27 12.54
CA ASP A 31 -11.21 -2.46 13.39
C ASP A 31 -10.34 -2.20 14.64
N LEU A 32 -9.28 -1.38 14.53
CA LEU A 32 -8.36 -1.08 15.64
C LEU A 32 -8.81 0.11 16.50
N LEU A 33 -9.36 1.16 15.88
CA LEU A 33 -9.60 2.46 16.52
C LEU A 33 -11.09 2.84 16.59
N GLY A 34 -11.97 1.98 16.06
CA GLY A 34 -13.42 2.15 16.05
C GLY A 34 -13.95 3.12 15.00
N ASP A 35 -13.09 3.70 14.16
CA ASP A 35 -13.45 4.72 13.17
C ASP A 35 -12.52 4.65 11.94
N GLU A 36 -13.10 4.42 10.77
CA GLU A 36 -12.38 4.34 9.50
C GLU A 36 -11.68 5.64 9.08
N LYS A 37 -12.06 6.78 9.70
CA LYS A 37 -11.44 8.09 9.45
C LYS A 37 -10.17 8.31 10.26
N LYS A 38 -9.86 7.45 11.23
CA LYS A 38 -8.63 7.54 12.06
C LYS A 38 -7.44 6.87 11.36
N VAL A 39 -7.21 7.24 10.11
CA VAL A 39 -6.05 6.79 9.33
C VAL A 39 -5.41 8.00 8.68
N GLU A 40 -4.09 8.14 8.84
CA GLU A 40 -3.30 9.09 8.09
C GLU A 40 -2.65 8.38 6.91
N PHE A 41 -2.88 8.92 5.72
CA PHE A 41 -2.39 8.35 4.48
C PHE A 41 -1.14 9.08 4.00
N VAL A 42 0.00 8.39 4.06
CA VAL A 42 1.29 8.89 3.58
C VAL A 42 1.61 8.28 2.21
N VAL A 43 1.86 9.14 1.22
CA VAL A 43 2.32 8.72 -0.11
C VAL A 43 3.79 8.30 -0.01
N VAL A 44 4.12 7.16 -0.61
CA VAL A 44 5.48 6.60 -0.54
C VAL A 44 5.90 5.97 -1.86
N GLU A 45 7.11 6.29 -2.28
CA GLU A 45 7.75 5.66 -3.44
C GLU A 45 8.21 4.22 -3.11
N PRO A 46 8.28 3.31 -4.10
CA PRO A 46 8.69 1.92 -3.86
C PRO A 46 9.98 1.74 -3.07
N ALA A 47 11.01 2.54 -3.35
CA ALA A 47 12.31 2.47 -2.69
C ALA A 47 12.27 2.94 -1.22
N SER A 48 11.29 3.77 -0.86
CA SER A 48 11.22 4.40 0.46
C SER A 48 10.36 3.63 1.47
N ARG A 49 9.71 2.53 1.06
CA ARG A 49 8.77 1.77 1.91
C ARG A 49 9.40 1.20 3.17
N ILE A 50 10.53 0.49 3.03
CA ILE A 50 11.23 -0.09 4.17
C ILE A 50 11.83 1.01 5.07
N PRO A 51 12.55 2.02 4.54
CA PRO A 51 13.05 3.12 5.35
C PRO A 51 11.95 3.84 6.14
N PHE A 52 10.76 4.05 5.56
CA PHE A 52 9.65 4.72 6.26
C PHE A 52 9.13 3.89 7.44
N LEU A 53 9.08 2.57 7.33
CA LEU A 53 8.74 1.69 8.45
C LEU A 53 9.84 1.72 9.53
N GLN A 54 11.10 1.57 9.12
CA GLN A 54 12.21 1.48 10.06
C GLN A 54 12.50 2.79 10.80
N SER A 55 12.08 3.94 10.25
CA SER A 55 12.21 5.24 10.89
C SER A 55 10.94 5.70 11.62
N ASP A 56 9.96 4.80 11.85
CA ASP A 56 8.67 5.09 12.49
C ASP A 56 7.88 6.23 11.82
N LYS A 57 8.10 6.47 10.52
CA LYS A 57 7.36 7.50 9.77
C LYS A 57 5.95 7.03 9.42
N VAL A 58 5.75 5.72 9.32
CA VAL A 58 4.45 5.08 9.11
C VAL A 58 4.39 3.80 9.93
N ASP A 59 3.19 3.44 10.40
CA ASP A 59 3.00 2.20 11.16
C ASP A 59 2.87 0.96 10.26
N LEU A 60 2.36 1.15 9.02
CA LEU A 60 2.03 0.08 8.09
C LEU A 60 2.29 0.49 6.63
N ILE A 61 2.71 -0.47 5.80
CA ILE A 61 2.82 -0.29 4.34
C ILE A 61 1.69 -1.03 3.63
N LEU A 62 0.75 -0.25 3.06
CA LEU A 62 -0.27 -0.69 2.10
C LEU A 62 0.01 0.00 0.76
N ALA A 63 0.95 -0.55 0.00
CA ALA A 63 1.43 0.04 -1.26
C ALA A 63 2.00 -1.04 -2.20
N ASN A 64 1.24 -2.10 -2.50
CA ASN A 64 1.66 -3.31 -3.25
C ASN A 64 3.14 -3.68 -3.08
N MET A 65 3.50 -4.19 -1.90
CA MET A 65 4.85 -4.67 -1.63
C MET A 65 4.89 -6.20 -1.69
N THR A 66 5.45 -6.74 -2.77
CA THR A 66 5.66 -8.19 -2.91
C THR A 66 6.65 -8.69 -1.87
N VAL A 67 6.30 -9.78 -1.19
CA VAL A 67 7.17 -10.49 -0.25
C VAL A 67 8.34 -11.11 -1.01
N THR A 68 9.57 -10.83 -0.57
CA THR A 68 10.79 -11.50 -1.03
C THR A 68 11.65 -11.86 0.19
N PRO A 69 12.55 -12.86 0.11
CA PRO A 69 13.43 -13.22 1.22
C PRO A 69 14.23 -12.02 1.75
N GLU A 70 14.87 -11.25 0.85
CA GLU A 70 15.63 -10.05 1.19
C GLU A 70 14.79 -9.01 1.96
N ARG A 71 13.52 -8.80 1.56
CA ARG A 71 12.65 -7.84 2.27
C ARG A 71 12.20 -8.38 3.61
N ALA A 72 11.97 -9.69 3.70
CA ALA A 72 11.56 -10.36 4.95
C ALA A 72 12.68 -10.41 5.99
N GLU A 73 13.94 -10.25 5.58
CA GLU A 73 15.06 -10.03 6.51
C GLU A 73 15.03 -8.63 7.15
N ALA A 74 14.39 -7.65 6.50
CA ALA A 74 14.38 -6.25 6.93
C ALA A 74 13.09 -5.81 7.64
N VAL A 75 11.95 -6.44 7.32
CA VAL A 75 10.61 -6.12 7.88
C VAL A 75 9.72 -7.35 7.96
N ASP A 76 8.75 -7.33 8.87
CA ASP A 76 7.73 -8.36 8.97
C ASP A 76 6.59 -8.15 7.96
N PHE A 77 5.98 -9.25 7.54
CA PHE A 77 4.84 -9.26 6.62
C PHE A 77 3.62 -9.95 7.24
N THR A 78 2.44 -9.45 6.89
CA THR A 78 1.17 -10.10 7.19
C THR A 78 0.91 -11.28 6.24
N HIS A 79 -0.20 -11.99 6.45
CA HIS A 79 -0.70 -12.90 5.41
C HIS A 79 -0.98 -12.15 4.10
N PRO A 80 -0.58 -12.69 2.94
CA PRO A 80 -0.74 -12.00 1.66
C PRO A 80 -2.21 -11.64 1.38
N ASN A 81 -2.48 -10.37 1.08
CA ASN A 81 -3.80 -9.87 0.69
C ASN A 81 -4.04 -9.88 -0.83
N LEU A 82 -2.96 -9.99 -1.62
CA LEU A 82 -2.97 -9.96 -3.07
C LEU A 82 -1.82 -10.83 -3.61
N ARG A 83 -2.04 -11.54 -4.72
CA ARG A 83 -0.99 -12.24 -5.48
C ARG A 83 -0.85 -11.60 -6.85
N VAL A 84 0.38 -11.32 -7.25
CA VAL A 84 0.71 -10.68 -8.55
C VAL A 84 1.86 -11.41 -9.21
N ALA A 85 1.90 -11.33 -10.54
CA ALA A 85 3.02 -11.76 -11.36
C ALA A 85 3.44 -10.63 -12.31
N VAL A 86 4.71 -10.61 -12.71
CA VAL A 86 5.20 -9.67 -13.71
C VAL A 86 4.80 -10.18 -15.10
N GLN A 87 4.25 -9.30 -15.92
CA GLN A 87 3.90 -9.58 -17.31
C GLN A 87 4.49 -8.50 -18.22
N ALA A 88 4.90 -8.90 -19.42
CA ALA A 88 5.28 -7.97 -20.49
C ALA A 88 4.07 -7.76 -21.42
N LEU A 89 3.78 -6.51 -21.75
CA LEU A 89 2.73 -6.14 -22.69
C LEU A 89 3.37 -5.71 -24.01
N VAL A 90 2.82 -6.18 -25.13
CA VAL A 90 3.21 -5.78 -26.49
C VAL A 90 1.99 -5.23 -27.23
N PRO A 91 2.14 -4.34 -28.21
CA PRO A 91 1.02 -3.89 -29.04
C PRO A 91 0.32 -5.07 -29.72
N GLU A 92 -1.00 -4.96 -29.87
CA GLU A 92 -1.76 -5.86 -30.75
C GLU A 92 -1.34 -5.59 -32.22
N ALA A 93 -1.30 -6.65 -33.03
CA ALA A 93 -0.86 -6.59 -34.42
C ALA A 93 -1.95 -6.06 -35.37
#